data_AF-A0AAW0K3F3-F1
#
_entry.id   AF-A0AAW0K3F3-F1
#
_cell.length_a   1.000
_cell.length_b   1.000
_cell.length_c   1.000
_cell.angle_alpha   90.00
_cell.angle_beta   90.00
_cell.angle_gamma   90.00
#
_symmetry.space_group_name_H-M   'P 1'
#
loop_
_entity.id
_entity.type
_entity.pdbx_description
1 polymer ?
#
loop_
_entity_poly.entity_id
_entity_poly.type
_entity_poly.pdbx_seq_one_letter_code
_entity_poly.pdbx_strand_id
1 'polypeptide(L)'
;MAQHGGTEEEEAINEFQEVEQVKDAWKDINKECLYPTIVPAPTLTRILNLAHVIDVVYKDKDGYTHARIMLEQRFRNFNAH
;
A
#
# COMPACT_ATOMS: atom_id res chain seq x y z
N MET A 1 -28.82 6.24 -14.58
CA MET A 1 -28.19 4.93 -14.36
C MET A 1 -26.74 5.05 -14.82
N ALA A 2 -25.81 5.23 -13.89
CA ALA A 2 -24.38 5.28 -14.18
C ALA A 2 -23.84 3.85 -14.12
N GLN A 3 -23.59 3.23 -15.28
CA GLN A 3 -23.09 1.84 -15.38
C GLN A 3 -21.60 1.77 -15.79
N HIS A 4 -20.86 2.87 -15.69
CA HIS A 4 -19.49 2.95 -16.23
C HIS A 4 -18.41 3.26 -15.17
N GLY A 5 -18.78 3.59 -13.92
CA GLY A 5 -17.81 4.01 -12.90
C GLY A 5 -17.02 2.88 -12.26
N GLY A 6 -17.60 1.68 -12.16
CA GLY A 6 -16.95 0.56 -11.46
C GLY A 6 -15.84 -0.14 -12.26
N THR A 7 -15.85 -0.05 -13.59
CA THR A 7 -14.87 -0.74 -14.44
C THR A 7 -13.60 0.06 -14.59
N GLU A 8 -13.69 1.38 -14.77
CA GLU A 8 -12.52 2.25 -14.93
C GLU A 8 -11.71 2.38 -13.64
N GLU A 9 -12.37 2.41 -12.47
CA GLU A 9 -11.69 2.45 -11.16
C GLU A 9 -10.94 1.13 -10.91
N GLU A 10 -11.59 -0.02 -11.12
CA GLU A 10 -10.96 -1.32 -10.91
C GLU A 10 -9.85 -1.60 -11.94
N GLU A 11 -10.02 -1.15 -13.19
CA GLU A 11 -8.97 -1.21 -14.22
C GLU A 11 -7.81 -0.29 -13.90
N ALA A 12 -8.05 0.93 -13.42
CA ALA A 12 -6.98 1.83 -13.00
C ALA A 12 -6.26 1.33 -11.74
N ILE A 13 -6.97 0.73 -10.78
CA ILE A 13 -6.38 0.10 -9.60
C ILE A 13 -5.56 -1.11 -10.00
N ASN A 14 -6.11 -2.02 -10.81
CA ASN A 14 -5.38 -3.18 -11.31
C ASN A 14 -4.18 -2.74 -12.13
N GLU A 15 -4.32 -1.74 -13.01
CA GLU A 15 -3.20 -1.16 -13.74
C GLU A 15 -2.18 -0.63 -12.74
N PHE A 16 -2.49 0.27 -11.81
CA PHE A 16 -1.52 0.78 -10.83
C PHE A 16 -0.86 -0.29 -9.94
N GLN A 17 -1.58 -1.32 -9.52
CA GLN A 17 -1.08 -2.39 -8.65
C GLN A 17 -0.26 -3.45 -9.42
N GLU A 18 -0.68 -3.78 -10.64
CA GLU A 18 0.05 -4.67 -11.56
C GLU A 18 1.24 -3.95 -12.22
N VAL A 19 1.14 -2.63 -12.37
CA VAL A 19 2.11 -1.77 -13.07
C VAL A 19 3.44 -1.80 -12.34
N GLU A 20 4.49 -1.95 -13.15
CA GLU A 20 5.89 -1.94 -12.74
C GLU A 20 6.27 -0.73 -11.86
N GLN A 21 5.54 0.40 -11.91
CA GLN A 21 5.85 1.60 -11.12
C GLN A 21 5.85 1.35 -9.60
N VAL A 22 4.87 0.63 -9.05
CA VAL A 22 4.85 0.33 -7.59
C VAL A 22 6.00 -0.62 -7.25
N LYS A 23 6.23 -1.63 -8.09
CA LYS A 23 7.35 -2.57 -7.92
C LYS A 23 8.70 -1.87 -8.02
N ASP A 24 8.86 -0.94 -8.94
CA ASP A 24 10.07 -0.15 -9.16
C ASP A 24 10.30 0.84 -8.02
N ALA A 25 9.24 1.52 -7.55
CA ALA A 25 9.33 2.38 -6.37
C ALA A 25 9.76 1.57 -5.13
N TRP A 26 9.26 0.35 -4.96
CA TRP A 26 9.73 -0.55 -3.89
C TRP A 26 11.19 -0.96 -4.06
N LYS A 27 11.66 -1.21 -5.30
CA LYS A 27 13.08 -1.49 -5.58
C LYS A 27 13.95 -0.29 -5.21
N ASP A 28 13.52 0.93 -5.55
CA ASP A 28 14.24 2.16 -5.23
C ASP A 28 14.30 2.40 -3.72
N ILE A 29 13.19 2.25 -3.00
CA ILE A 29 13.15 2.36 -1.52
C ILE A 29 14.13 1.36 -0.89
N ASN A 30 14.11 0.10 -1.35
CA ASN A 30 15.00 -0.94 -0.83
C ASN A 30 16.46 -0.60 -1.11
N LYS A 31 16.78 -0.13 -2.31
CA LYS A 31 18.13 0.26 -2.70
C LYS A 31 18.64 1.41 -1.84
N GLU A 32 17.87 2.48 -1.67
CA GLU A 32 18.24 3.63 -0.85
C GLU A 32 18.37 3.27 0.64
N CYS A 33 17.58 2.31 1.14
CA CYS A 33 17.70 1.81 2.53
C CYS A 33 18.94 0.92 2.75
N LEU A 34 19.55 0.36 1.70
CA LEU A 34 20.75 -0.48 1.80
C LEU A 34 22.05 0.35 1.84
N TYR A 35 22.05 1.57 1.30
CA TYR A 35 23.24 2.41 1.27
C TYR A 35 23.36 3.29 2.53
N PRO A 36 24.58 3.66 2.94
CA PRO A 36 24.76 4.66 3.99
C PRO A 36 24.13 5.98 3.57
N THR A 37 23.15 6.44 4.35
CA THR A 37 22.40 7.67 4.09
C THR A 37 22.66 8.68 5.19
N ILE A 38 22.57 9.97 4.85
CA ILE A 38 22.64 11.10 5.79
C ILE A 38 21.47 11.11 6.77
N VAL A 39 20.40 10.37 6.44
CA VAL A 39 19.19 10.26 7.25
C VAL A 39 19.38 9.14 8.29
N PRO A 40 19.11 9.40 9.58
CA PRO A 40 19.20 8.37 10.60
C PRO A 40 18.29 7.18 10.31
N ALA A 41 18.79 5.96 10.54
CA ALA A 41 18.03 4.71 10.35
C ALA A 41 16.63 4.71 11.02
N PRO A 42 16.44 5.23 12.25
CA PRO A 42 15.11 5.28 12.86
C PRO A 42 14.10 6.16 12.12
N THR A 43 14.57 7.13 11.33
CA THR A 43 13.72 7.96 10.48
C THR A 43 13.30 7.18 9.24
N LEU A 44 14.23 6.45 8.61
CA LEU A 44 13.94 5.60 7.45
C LEU A 44 12.97 4.47 7.82
N THR A 45 13.15 3.83 8.97
CA THR A 45 12.22 2.81 9.47
C THR A 45 10.81 3.36 9.61
N ARG A 46 10.64 4.60 10.08
CA ARG A 46 9.32 5.23 10.19
C ARG A 46 8.68 5.49 8.83
N ILE A 47 9.45 5.98 7.86
CA ILE A 47 8.99 6.20 6.49
C ILE A 47 8.61 4.88 5.83
N LEU A 48 9.45 3.85 5.98
CA LEU A 48 9.21 2.51 5.45
C LEU A 48 7.94 1.89 6.03
N ASN A 49 7.75 1.98 7.36
CA ASN A 49 6.54 1.49 8.01
C ASN A 49 5.29 2.21 7.51
N LEU A 50 5.37 3.52 7.26
CA LEU A 50 4.25 4.27 6.70
C LEU A 50 3.92 3.81 5.27
N ALA A 51 4.92 3.65 4.41
CA ALA A 51 4.75 3.14 3.05
C ALA A 51 4.09 1.75 3.06
N HIS A 52 4.53 0.85 3.95
CA HIS A 52 3.90 -0.45 4.12
C HIS A 52 2.45 -0.36 4.59
N VAL A 53 2.13 0.54 5.53
CA VAL A 53 0.74 0.73 5.98
C VAL A 53 -0.14 1.19 4.83
N ILE A 54 0.34 2.12 3.99
CA ILE A 54 -0.40 2.59 2.82
C ILE A 54 -0.62 1.44 1.82
N ASP A 55 0.44 0.71 1.46
CA ASP A 55 0.36 -0.46 0.57
C ASP A 55 -0.66 -1.48 1.08
N VAL A 56 -0.64 -1.74 2.39
CA VAL A 56 -1.58 -2.62 3.10
C VAL A 56 -3.02 -2.12 3.07
N VAL A 57 -3.24 -0.83 3.31
CA VAL A 57 -4.57 -0.21 3.40
C VAL A 57 -5.25 -0.19 2.04
N TYR A 58 -4.48 -0.01 0.96
CA TYR A 58 -4.98 0.16 -0.40
C TYR A 58 -4.77 -1.06 -1.30
N LYS A 59 -4.32 -2.20 -0.75
CA LYS A 59 -4.03 -3.41 -1.53
C LYS A 59 -5.24 -3.99 -2.26
N ASP A 60 -6.42 -3.95 -1.65
CA ASP A 60 -7.60 -4.62 -2.22
C ASP A 60 -8.72 -3.65 -2.56
N LYS A 61 -8.91 -2.58 -1.76
CA LYS A 61 -9.98 -1.57 -1.88
C LYS A 61 -9.55 -0.24 -1.27
N ASP A 62 -10.35 0.81 -1.46
CA ASP A 62 -10.19 2.08 -0.72
C ASP A 62 -10.37 1.87 0.79
N GLY A 63 -9.24 1.62 1.46
CA GLY A 63 -9.14 1.45 2.90
C GLY A 63 -9.15 2.77 3.67
N TYR A 64 -9.22 3.94 3.04
CA TYR A 64 -9.38 5.22 3.75
C TYR A 64 -10.85 5.52 4.00
N THR A 65 -11.69 5.42 2.97
CA THR A 65 -13.15 5.60 3.15
C THR A 65 -13.75 4.42 3.90
N HIS A 66 -13.21 3.21 3.73
CA HIS A 66 -13.71 1.98 4.38
C HIS A 66 -12.80 1.48 5.51
N ALA A 67 -12.01 2.37 6.12
CA ALA A 67 -10.99 2.04 7.12
C ALA A 67 -11.48 1.14 8.26
N ARG A 68 -12.70 1.39 8.77
CA ARG A 68 -13.29 0.60 9.86
C ARG A 68 -13.47 -0.87 9.47
N ILE A 69 -14.00 -1.14 8.27
CA ILE A 69 -14.29 -2.49 7.81
C ILE A 69 -12.99 -3.23 7.52
N MET A 70 -12.03 -2.57 6.88
CA MET A 70 -10.72 -3.13 6.56
C MET A 70 -9.92 -3.48 7.82
N LEU A 71 -9.86 -2.56 8.80
CA LEU A 71 -9.17 -2.80 10.07
C LEU A 71 -9.81 -3.98 10.82
N GLU A 72 -11.13 -4.03 10.94
CA GLU A 72 -11.81 -5.15 11.59
C GLU A 72 -11.55 -6.50 10.90
N GLN A 73 -11.58 -6.56 9.57
CA GLN A 73 -11.23 -7.78 8.83
C GLN A 73 -9.77 -8.19 9.09
N ARG A 74 -8.86 -7.23 9.13
CA ARG A 74 -7.43 -7.49 9.35
C ARG A 74 -7.13 -7.95 10.77
N PHE A 75 -7.77 -7.35 11.78
CA PHE A 75 -7.71 -7.84 13.17
C PHE A 75 -8.27 -9.25 13.32
N ARG A 76 -9.40 -9.56 12.65
CA ARG A 76 -9.97 -10.91 12.65
C ARG A 76 -9.03 -11.93 12.02
N ASN A 77 -8.41 -11.62 10.89
CA ASN A 77 -7.46 -12.52 10.21
C ASN A 77 -6.17 -12.73 11.01
N PHE A 78 -5.69 -11.70 11.71
CA PHE A 78 -4.47 -11.80 12.53
C PHE A 78 -4.67 -12.65 13.80
N ASN A 79 -5.88 -12.65 14.38
CA ASN A 79 -6.24 -13.45 15.56
C ASN A 79 -6.80 -14.85 15.22
N ALA A 80 -6.91 -15.19 13.93
CA ALA A 80 -7.36 -16.50 13.47
C ALA A 80 -6.20 -17.51 13.25
N HIS A 81 -4.96 -17.06 13.44
CA HIS A 81 -3.72 -17.85 13.46
C HIS A 81 -3.09 -17.82 14.84
#